data_AF-A0A958SDD4-F1
#
_entry.id   AF-A0A958SDD4-F1
#
_cell.length_a   1.000
_cell.length_b   1.000
_cell.length_c   1.000
_cell.angle_alpha   90.00
_cell.angle_beta   90.00
_cell.angle_gamma   90.00
#
_symmetry.space_group_name_H-M   'P 1'
#
loop_
_entity.id
_entity.type
_entity.pdbx_description
1 polymer ?
#
loop_
_entity_poly.entity_id
_entity_poly.type
_entity_poly.pdbx_seq_one_letter_code
_entity_poly.pdbx_strand_id
1 'polypeptide(L)'
;MFHSKLKNYFKEWESHGRTGLSKSKNIELVIKRNQIKKPIYIGDTPGDLKAANEVSIDFLYASYGFQTFDFNPYIASFYEVSRFFCHTPYARLVERYNRRKEYG
;
A
#
# COMPACT_ATOMS: atom_id res chain seq x y z
N MET A 1 -3.25 13.86 -11.89
CA MET A 1 -3.54 12.55 -12.53
C MET A 1 -3.48 12.58 -14.05
N PHE A 2 -3.85 13.67 -14.73
CA PHE A 2 -3.93 13.71 -16.20
C PHE A 2 -2.58 13.90 -16.93
N HIS A 3 -1.53 14.37 -16.25
CA HIS A 3 -0.24 14.66 -16.87
C HIS A 3 0.63 13.42 -17.12
N SER A 4 0.43 12.32 -16.38
CA SER A 4 1.29 11.13 -16.46
C SER A 4 0.86 10.10 -17.50
N LYS A 5 -0.26 10.29 -18.21
CA LYS A 5 -0.89 9.30 -19.11
C LYS A 5 -1.23 7.95 -18.46
N LEU A 6 -1.21 7.86 -17.12
CA LEU A 6 -1.48 6.63 -16.38
C LEU A 6 -2.95 6.43 -16.00
N LYS A 7 -3.84 7.36 -16.35
CA LYS A 7 -5.26 7.35 -15.95
C LYS A 7 -5.94 5.99 -16.17
N ASN A 8 -5.64 5.33 -17.28
CA ASN A 8 -6.29 4.08 -17.69
C ASN A 8 -5.92 2.87 -16.81
N TYR A 9 -4.89 2.98 -15.97
CA TYR A 9 -4.48 1.92 -15.04
C TYR A 9 -5.12 2.04 -13.66
N PHE A 10 -5.83 3.13 -13.38
CA PHE A 10 -6.45 3.40 -12.09
C PHE A 10 -7.97 3.45 -12.21
N LYS A 11 -8.66 2.66 -11.40
CA LYS A 11 -10.12 2.66 -11.33
C LYS A 11 -10.69 3.94 -10.73
N GLU A 12 -10.04 4.45 -9.67
CA GLU A 12 -10.48 5.65 -8.95
C GLU A 12 -9.28 6.29 -8.23
N TRP A 13 -9.47 7.53 -7.76
CA TRP A 13 -8.52 8.27 -6.94
C TRP A 13 -9.26 9.16 -5.94
N GLU A 14 -8.58 9.52 -4.86
CA GLU A 14 -9.06 10.51 -3.90
C GLU A 14 -7.89 11.29 -3.30
N SER A 15 -8.12 12.52 -2.86
CA SER A 15 -7.09 13.33 -2.19
C SER A 15 -7.69 14.39 -1.26
N HIS A 16 -6.85 14.91 -0.36
CA HIS A 16 -7.23 16.02 0.52
C HIS A 16 -7.75 17.22 -0.27
N GLY A 17 -7.15 17.55 -1.42
CA GLY A 17 -7.60 18.68 -2.24
C GLY A 17 -9.02 18.55 -2.79
N ARG A 18 -9.59 17.34 -2.86
CA ARG A 18 -10.96 17.12 -3.34
C ARG A 18 -11.99 17.04 -2.22
N THR A 19 -11.63 16.50 -1.06
CA THR A 19 -12.58 16.22 0.04
C THR A 19 -12.36 17.07 1.30
N GLY A 20 -11.18 17.66 1.46
CA GLY A 20 -10.72 18.26 2.71
C GLY A 20 -10.44 17.25 3.84
N LEU A 21 -10.60 15.95 3.60
CA LEU A 21 -10.47 14.92 4.62
C LEU A 21 -9.01 14.47 4.84
N SER A 22 -8.78 13.76 5.94
CA SER A 22 -7.50 13.11 6.23
C SER A 22 -7.18 12.03 5.19
N LYS A 23 -5.89 11.64 5.09
CA LYS A 23 -5.44 10.55 4.22
C LYS A 23 -6.17 9.24 4.53
N SER A 24 -6.29 8.89 5.83
CA SER A 24 -7.03 7.71 6.30
C SER A 24 -8.50 7.73 5.85
N LYS A 25 -9.20 8.85 6.01
CA LYS A 25 -10.60 8.98 5.56
C LYS A 25 -10.76 8.90 4.04
N ASN A 26 -9.80 9.42 3.28
CA ASN A 26 -9.80 9.29 1.83
C ASN A 26 -9.57 7.83 1.38
N ILE A 27 -8.67 7.11 2.05
CA ILE A 27 -8.47 5.67 1.84
C ILE A 27 -9.78 4.91 2.12
N GLU A 28 -10.42 5.18 3.26
CA GLU A 28 -11.71 4.58 3.64
C GLU A 28 -12.80 4.83 2.58
N LEU A 29 -12.88 6.06 2.04
CA LEU A 29 -13.82 6.40 0.98
C LEU A 29 -13.57 5.62 -0.32
N VAL A 30 -12.32 5.45 -0.74
CA VAL A 30 -11.97 4.67 -1.94
C VAL A 30 -12.34 3.19 -1.74
N ILE A 31 -12.02 2.62 -0.58
CA ILE A 31 -12.35 1.23 -0.23
C ILE A 31 -13.87 1.02 -0.28
N LYS A 32 -14.64 1.88 0.38
CA LYS A 32 -16.11 1.78 0.44
C LYS A 32 -16.76 1.90 -0.93
N ARG A 33 -16.41 2.92 -1.71
CA ARG A 33 -16.99 3.15 -3.06
C ARG A 33 -16.69 2.00 -4.03
N ASN A 34 -15.53 1.37 -3.90
CA ASN A 34 -15.13 0.26 -4.77
C ASN A 34 -15.42 -1.13 -4.20
N GLN A 35 -15.95 -1.23 -2.99
CA GLN A 35 -16.24 -2.48 -2.29
C GLN A 35 -15.01 -3.42 -2.22
N ILE A 36 -13.84 -2.85 -1.94
CA ILE A 36 -12.58 -3.61 -1.87
C ILE A 36 -12.58 -4.48 -0.61
N LYS A 37 -12.56 -5.80 -0.79
CA LYS A 37 -12.69 -6.78 0.33
C LYS A 37 -11.41 -6.99 1.13
N LYS A 38 -10.24 -6.93 0.47
CA LYS A 38 -8.92 -7.16 1.07
C LYS A 38 -7.95 -6.05 0.62
N PRO A 39 -8.13 -4.82 1.11
CA PRO A 39 -7.31 -3.69 0.70
C PRO A 39 -5.89 -3.82 1.26
N ILE A 40 -4.91 -3.47 0.43
CA ILE A 40 -3.51 -3.25 0.84
C ILE A 40 -3.14 -1.83 0.41
N TYR A 41 -2.59 -1.05 1.33
CA TYR A 41 -2.04 0.28 1.03
C TYR A 41 -0.55 0.18 0.80
N ILE A 42 -0.08 0.68 -0.35
CA ILE A 42 1.34 0.70 -0.71
C ILE A 42 1.81 2.15 -0.61
N GLY A 43 2.78 2.41 0.27
CA GLY A 43 3.28 3.76 0.52
C GLY A 43 4.72 3.75 1.02
N ASP A 44 5.34 4.91 1.03
CA ASP A 44 6.78 5.11 1.23
C ASP A 44 7.11 6.05 2.40
N THR A 45 6.10 6.48 3.16
CA THR A 45 6.30 7.32 4.35
C THR A 45 5.67 6.72 5.62
N PRO A 46 6.18 7.06 6.81
CA PRO A 46 5.51 6.71 8.08
C PRO A 46 4.09 7.27 8.16
N GLY A 47 3.80 8.37 7.47
CA GLY A 47 2.46 8.93 7.36
C GLY A 47 1.49 8.04 6.57
N ASP A 48 1.99 7.29 5.59
CA ASP A 48 1.20 6.29 4.85
C ASP A 48 0.89 5.08 5.73
N LEU A 49 1.90 4.58 6.45
CA LEU A 49 1.73 3.52 7.44
C LEU A 49 0.70 3.91 8.50
N LYS A 50 0.81 5.12 9.06
CA LYS A 50 -0.14 5.65 10.03
C LYS A 50 -1.56 5.69 9.46
N ALA A 51 -1.72 6.22 8.24
CA ALA A 51 -3.03 6.32 7.61
C ALA A 51 -3.66 4.94 7.33
N ALA A 52 -2.86 3.94 6.94
CA ALA A 52 -3.32 2.56 6.77
C ALA A 52 -3.75 1.94 8.12
N ASN A 53 -2.95 2.12 9.17
CA ASN A 53 -3.26 1.62 10.52
C ASN A 53 -4.55 2.23 11.08
N GLU A 54 -4.79 3.54 10.88
CA GLU A 54 -6.00 4.23 11.34
C GLU A 54 -7.30 3.63 10.77
N VAL A 55 -7.25 2.97 9.62
CA VAL A 55 -8.40 2.29 9.00
C VAL A 55 -8.26 0.77 9.01
N SER A 56 -7.27 0.24 9.75
CA SER A 56 -7.05 -1.20 9.96
C SER A 56 -6.92 -2.01 8.66
N ILE A 57 -6.10 -1.53 7.72
CA ILE A 57 -5.78 -2.23 6.48
C ILE A 57 -4.31 -2.61 6.41
N ASP A 58 -4.00 -3.65 5.63
CA ASP A 58 -2.64 -4.10 5.39
C ASP A 58 -1.80 -2.99 4.74
N PHE A 59 -0.53 -2.91 5.12
CA PHE A 59 0.44 -1.97 4.58
C PHE A 59 1.64 -2.69 3.97
N LEU A 60 2.06 -2.25 2.78
CA LEU A 60 3.27 -2.72 2.11
C LEU A 60 4.19 -1.53 1.86
N TYR A 61 5.35 -1.55 2.50
CA TYR A 61 6.30 -0.44 2.41
C TYR A 61 7.03 -0.43 1.06
N ALA A 62 6.97 0.67 0.32
CA ALA A 62 7.78 0.90 -0.86
C ALA A 62 9.13 1.53 -0.45
N SER A 63 10.14 0.68 -0.24
CA SER A 63 11.44 1.11 0.32
C SER A 63 12.30 1.94 -0.63
N TYR A 64 11.86 2.07 -1.88
CA TYR A 64 12.52 2.86 -2.93
C TYR A 64 11.94 4.28 -3.06
N GLY A 65 11.01 4.66 -2.18
CA GLY A 65 10.36 5.98 -2.20
C GLY A 65 11.03 7.04 -1.32
N PHE A 66 10.23 7.95 -0.79
CA PHE A 66 10.65 9.23 -0.22
C PHE A 66 11.38 9.12 1.12
N GLN A 67 10.91 8.27 2.04
CA GLN A 67 11.50 8.12 3.37
C GLN A 67 11.96 6.69 3.62
N THR A 68 13.10 6.57 4.28
CA THR A 68 13.62 5.30 4.76
C THR A 68 13.23 5.10 6.21
N PHE A 69 12.52 4.02 6.51
CA PHE A 69 12.24 3.60 7.88
C PHE A 69 12.19 2.07 7.96
N ASP A 70 12.51 1.52 9.12
CA ASP A 70 12.52 0.07 9.32
C ASP A 70 11.07 -0.45 9.37
N PHE A 71 10.66 -1.13 8.32
CA PHE A 71 9.35 -1.72 8.22
C PHE A 71 9.35 -2.98 7.35
N ASN A 72 8.59 -3.97 7.80
CA ASN A 72 8.35 -5.21 7.07
C ASN A 72 6.85 -5.54 7.12
N PRO A 73 6.22 -5.99 6.02
CA PRO A 73 6.84 -6.29 4.72
C PRO A 73 7.15 -5.04 3.87
N TYR A 74 8.14 -5.15 2.99
CA TYR A 74 8.49 -4.11 2.01
C TYR A 74 8.77 -4.69 0.62
N ILE A 75 8.73 -3.81 -0.38
CA ILE A 75 9.15 -4.03 -1.76
C ILE A 75 10.24 -3.02 -2.12
N ALA A 76 11.29 -3.49 -2.82
CA ALA A 76 12.45 -2.67 -3.19
C ALA A 76 12.34 -2.06 -4.59
N SER A 77 11.31 -2.42 -5.36
CA SER A 77 11.02 -1.82 -6.67
C SER A 77 9.55 -1.95 -7.05
N PHE A 78 9.09 -1.11 -8.00
CA PHE A 78 7.74 -1.23 -8.54
C PHE A 78 7.50 -2.58 -9.25
N TYR A 79 8.54 -3.18 -9.85
CA TYR A 79 8.45 -4.51 -10.47
C TYR A 79 8.00 -5.58 -9.46
N GLU A 80 8.43 -5.46 -8.21
CA GLU A 80 8.06 -6.41 -7.15
C GLU A 80 6.58 -6.34 -6.77
N VAL A 81 5.87 -5.22 -7.03
CA VAL A 81 4.40 -5.15 -6.87
C VAL A 81 3.74 -6.26 -7.69
N SER A 82 4.12 -6.40 -8.96
CA SER A 82 3.57 -7.44 -9.83
C SER A 82 3.90 -8.85 -9.34
N ARG A 83 5.10 -9.06 -8.77
CA ARG A 83 5.52 -10.35 -8.22
C ARG A 83 4.76 -10.68 -6.93
N PHE A 84 4.49 -9.67 -6.11
CA PHE A 84 3.71 -9.77 -4.88
C PHE A 84 2.28 -10.23 -5.20
N PHE A 85 1.61 -9.60 -6.17
CA PHE A 85 0.21 -9.91 -6.47
C PHE A 85 -0.01 -11.06 -7.45
N CYS A 86 0.89 -11.28 -8.42
CA CYS A 86 0.67 -12.26 -9.48
C CYS A 86 1.34 -13.62 -9.26
N HIS A 87 2.38 -13.71 -8.42
CA HIS A 87 3.24 -14.91 -8.36
C HIS A 87 3.38 -15.53 -6.97
N THR A 88 2.88 -14.88 -5.91
CA THR A 88 3.02 -15.38 -4.54
C THR A 88 1.66 -15.44 -3.85
N PRO A 89 1.17 -16.62 -3.43
CA PRO A 89 0.02 -16.69 -2.54
C PRO A 89 0.34 -15.92 -1.26
N TYR A 90 -0.57 -15.06 -0.79
CA TYR A 90 -0.40 -14.23 0.42
C TYR A 90 0.10 -15.04 1.63
N ALA A 91 -0.30 -16.31 1.77
CA ALA A 91 0.19 -17.23 2.78
C ALA A 91 1.73 -17.40 2.78
N ARG A 92 2.37 -17.47 1.60
CA ARG A 92 3.84 -17.63 1.47
C ARG A 92 4.60 -16.34 1.81
N LEU A 93 3.94 -15.18 1.76
CA LEU A 93 4.53 -13.90 2.19
C LEU A 93 4.66 -13.85 3.71
N VAL A 94 3.63 -14.27 4.43
CA VAL A 94 3.66 -14.39 5.90
C VAL A 94 4.72 -15.41 6.34
N GLU A 95 4.86 -16.53 5.64
CA GLU A 95 5.93 -17.51 5.91
C GLU A 95 7.34 -16.96 5.65
N ARG A 96 7.53 -16.21 4.56
CA ARG A 96 8.83 -15.57 4.26
C ARG A 96 9.16 -14.47 5.27
N TYR A 97 8.15 -13.76 5.77
CA TYR A 97 8.28 -12.80 6.86
C TYR A 97 8.71 -13.49 8.16
N ASN A 98 8.01 -14.53 8.59
CA ASN A 98 8.31 -15.25 9.83
C ASN A 98 9.72 -15.87 9.81
N ARG A 99 10.14 -16.46 8.68
CA ARG A 99 11.50 -17.02 8.54
C ARG A 99 12.63 -16.00 8.63
N ARG A 100 12.40 -14.74 8.29
CA ARG A 100 13.43 -13.68 8.42
C ARG A 100 13.56 -13.17 9.85
N LYS A 101 12.58 -13.40 10.73
CA LYS A 101 12.67 -13.08 12.17
C LYS A 101 13.38 -14.15 13.00
N GLU A 102 13.43 -15.40 12.54
CA GLU A 102 14.05 -16.51 13.28
C GLU A 102 15.58 -16.57 13.16
N TYR A 103 16.16 -15.82 12.22
CA TYR A 103 17.60 -15.83 11.94
C TYR A 103 18.24 -14.43 11.93
N GLY A 104 17.58 -13.45 12.57
CA GLY A 104 18.06 -12.07 12.72
C GLY A 104 18.17 -11.69 14.18
#